data_AF-A0A1H3NAB6-F1
#
_entry.id   AF-A0A1H3NAB6-F1
#
_cell.length_a   1.000
_cell.length_b   1.000
_cell.length_c   1.000
_cell.angle_alpha   90.00
_cell.angle_beta   90.00
_cell.angle_gamma   90.00
#
_symmetry.space_group_name_H-M   'P 1'
#
loop_
_entity.id
_entity.type
_entity.pdbx_description
1 polymer ?
#
loop_
_entity_poly.entity_id
_entity_poly.type
_entity_poly.pdbx_seq_one_letter_code
_entity_poly.pdbx_strand_id
1 'polypeptide(L)'
;MFPNTQTISLLPKEIQIYRDYINNQTDPIKREVFNYSLVSYISKSIEPFPVNAECLYEINSNHILQYFALSYIRHRQQHKNSLDYTCIRLEDLFYTSNFIKVFFDTLLPIKKESLESIFWIFPKLEIKYFVSNNFFEGNFNSHFYDDTTLIKFIMIISEFSQYEVHELADSSEDYLKTINYPTLILANIGLYEKGIIKIKDENNTVGIYLDLNSKQEECQIFSNNSSFLKQSILNVINKTQNLKYNMEDFL
;
A
#
# COMPACT_ATOMS: atom_id res chain seq x y z
N MET A 1 12.73 -43.97 -2.93
CA MET A 1 13.40 -42.71 -3.30
C MET A 1 12.35 -41.77 -3.82
N PHE A 2 11.99 -40.74 -3.04
CA PHE A 2 11.18 -39.64 -3.59
C PHE A 2 12.07 -38.88 -4.59
N PRO A 3 11.59 -38.54 -5.79
CA PRO A 3 12.36 -37.73 -6.70
C PRO A 3 12.64 -36.39 -6.04
N ASN A 4 13.87 -35.89 -6.17
CA ASN A 4 14.24 -34.53 -5.83
C ASN A 4 13.29 -33.57 -6.57
N THR A 5 12.25 -33.10 -5.89
CA THR A 5 11.46 -31.96 -6.34
C THR A 5 12.39 -30.75 -6.28
N GLN A 6 13.03 -30.45 -7.41
CA GLN A 6 13.61 -29.14 -7.63
C GLN A 6 12.47 -28.13 -7.40
N THR A 7 12.52 -27.42 -6.28
CA THR A 7 11.65 -26.29 -5.99
C THR A 7 12.05 -25.14 -6.89
N ILE A 8 11.75 -25.26 -8.19
CA ILE A 8 11.75 -24.13 -9.10
C ILE A 8 10.61 -23.23 -8.61
N SER A 9 10.94 -21.98 -8.28
CA SER A 9 9.92 -21.01 -7.87
C SER A 9 8.91 -20.85 -9.01
N LEU A 10 7.72 -21.40 -8.79
CA LEU A 10 6.59 -21.44 -9.74
C LEU A 10 5.77 -20.14 -9.73
N LEU A 11 6.18 -19.15 -8.93
CA LEU A 11 5.55 -17.84 -8.84
C LEU A 11 5.74 -17.03 -10.13
N PRO A 12 4.70 -16.31 -10.60
CA PRO A 12 4.84 -15.31 -11.66
C PRO A 12 5.89 -14.25 -11.30
N LYS A 13 6.61 -13.73 -12.29
CA LYS A 13 7.74 -12.80 -12.09
C LYS A 13 7.33 -11.53 -11.35
N GLU A 14 6.16 -11.01 -11.70
CA GLU A 14 5.51 -9.86 -11.08
C GLU A 14 5.25 -10.06 -9.58
N ILE A 15 4.93 -11.29 -9.15
CA ILE A 15 4.77 -11.63 -7.73
C ILE A 15 6.13 -11.68 -7.03
N GLN A 16 7.16 -12.23 -7.69
CA GLN A 16 8.52 -12.29 -7.12
C GLN A 16 9.06 -10.88 -6.86
N ILE A 17 8.93 -9.99 -7.84
CA ILE A 17 9.35 -8.58 -7.71
C ILE A 17 8.58 -7.88 -6.60
N TYR A 18 7.27 -8.10 -6.50
CA TYR A 18 6.46 -7.56 -5.40
C TYR A 18 6.91 -8.11 -4.04
N ARG A 19 7.15 -9.41 -3.92
CA ARG A 19 7.64 -10.04 -2.69
C ARG A 19 8.98 -9.45 -2.26
N ASP A 20 9.93 -9.33 -3.19
CA ASP A 20 11.26 -8.78 -2.90
C ASP A 20 11.15 -7.32 -2.45
N TYR A 21 10.26 -6.55 -3.07
CA TYR A 21 9.95 -5.18 -2.65
C TYR A 21 9.45 -5.13 -1.18
N ILE A 22 8.43 -5.93 -0.85
CA ILE A 22 7.85 -5.96 0.50
C ILE A 22 8.87 -6.42 1.55
N ASN A 23 9.68 -7.43 1.24
CA ASN A 23 10.66 -7.98 2.17
C ASN A 23 11.83 -7.04 2.47
N ASN A 24 12.18 -6.19 1.51
CA ASN A 24 13.22 -5.20 1.69
C ASN A 24 12.72 -3.96 2.45
N GLN A 25 11.44 -3.87 2.78
CA GLN A 25 10.85 -2.69 3.38
C GLN A 25 10.46 -2.92 4.85
N THR A 26 11.20 -2.32 5.77
CA THR A 26 10.90 -2.41 7.21
C THR A 26 9.77 -1.47 7.63
N ASP A 27 9.58 -0.38 6.89
CA ASP A 27 8.57 0.64 7.20
C ASP A 27 7.17 0.20 6.73
N PRO A 28 6.19 0.08 7.64
CA PRO A 28 4.87 -0.43 7.30
C PRO A 28 4.08 0.49 6.37
N ILE A 29 4.35 1.80 6.36
CA ILE A 29 3.73 2.72 5.40
C ILE A 29 4.39 2.57 4.03
N LYS A 30 5.72 2.55 3.97
CA LYS A 30 6.41 2.42 2.68
C LYS A 30 6.18 1.06 2.02
N ARG A 31 5.79 0.00 2.75
CA ARG A 31 5.37 -1.28 2.16
C ARG A 31 4.13 -1.15 1.26
N GLU A 32 3.30 -0.13 1.50
CA GLU A 32 2.04 0.12 0.77
C GLU A 32 2.19 1.26 -0.26
N VAL A 33 3.39 1.84 -0.38
CA VAL A 33 3.73 2.89 -1.35
C VAL A 33 4.60 2.28 -2.44
N PHE A 34 4.34 2.55 -3.72
CA PHE A 34 5.08 1.95 -4.84
C PHE A 34 5.57 3.03 -5.81
N ASN A 35 6.85 3.03 -6.15
CA ASN A 35 7.37 3.99 -7.13
C ASN A 35 6.87 3.69 -8.55
N TYR A 36 6.90 4.71 -9.42
CA TYR A 36 6.45 4.59 -10.81
C TYR A 36 7.10 3.43 -11.57
N SER A 37 8.40 3.21 -11.40
CA SER A 37 9.13 2.16 -12.11
C SER A 37 8.58 0.76 -11.80
N LEU A 38 8.32 0.49 -10.51
CA LEU A 38 7.75 -0.77 -10.05
C LEU A 38 6.32 -0.94 -10.55
N VAL A 39 5.48 0.08 -10.40
CA VAL A 39 4.07 0.03 -10.83
C VAL A 39 3.95 -0.12 -12.34
N SER A 40 4.76 0.61 -13.11
CA SER A 40 4.79 0.52 -14.57
C SER A 40 5.20 -0.89 -15.04
N TYR A 41 6.23 -1.47 -14.41
CA TYR A 41 6.65 -2.84 -14.71
C TYR A 41 5.54 -3.86 -14.42
N ILE A 42 4.93 -3.78 -13.23
CA ILE A 42 3.86 -4.70 -12.82
C ILE A 42 2.65 -4.52 -13.73
N SER A 43 2.21 -3.28 -13.96
CA SER A 43 1.05 -2.95 -14.81
C SER A 43 1.19 -3.49 -16.23
N LYS A 44 2.41 -3.47 -16.79
CA LYS A 44 2.70 -4.07 -18.10
C LYS A 44 2.62 -5.60 -18.10
N SER A 45 2.79 -6.24 -16.94
CA SER A 45 2.91 -7.69 -16.80
C SER A 45 1.60 -8.38 -16.39
N ILE A 46 0.67 -7.64 -15.78
CA ILE A 46 -0.60 -8.17 -15.29
C ILE A 46 -1.69 -8.16 -16.36
N GLU A 47 -2.51 -9.20 -16.35
CA GLU A 47 -3.64 -9.39 -17.25
C GLU A 47 -4.88 -9.78 -16.43
N PRO A 48 -6.10 -9.51 -16.91
CA PRO A 48 -7.31 -10.02 -16.28
C PRO A 48 -7.26 -11.54 -16.17
N PHE A 49 -7.76 -12.10 -15.08
CA PHE A 49 -7.76 -13.56 -14.87
C PHE A 49 -9.14 -14.11 -14.53
N PRO A 50 -9.45 -15.35 -14.94
CA PRO A 50 -10.74 -15.97 -14.70
C PRO A 50 -10.82 -16.64 -13.33
N VAL A 51 -12.02 -16.65 -12.76
CA VAL A 51 -12.36 -17.27 -11.48
C VAL A 51 -13.71 -17.97 -11.59
N ASN A 52 -13.84 -19.20 -11.07
CA ASN A 52 -15.12 -19.91 -11.06
C ASN A 52 -16.06 -19.30 -9.99
N ALA A 53 -17.24 -18.90 -10.44
CA ALA A 53 -18.36 -18.34 -9.70
C ALA A 53 -18.91 -19.26 -8.61
N GLU A 54 -19.05 -20.55 -8.92
CA GLU A 54 -19.65 -21.54 -8.02
C GLU A 54 -18.85 -21.65 -6.72
N CYS A 55 -17.53 -21.56 -6.83
CA CYS A 55 -16.64 -21.57 -5.67
C CYS A 55 -16.73 -20.29 -4.82
N LEU A 56 -17.17 -19.15 -5.36
CA LEU A 56 -17.22 -17.90 -4.59
C LEU A 56 -18.29 -17.89 -3.51
N TYR A 57 -19.42 -18.56 -3.76
CA TYR A 57 -20.52 -18.64 -2.81
C TYR A 57 -20.26 -19.63 -1.66
N GLU A 58 -19.32 -20.55 -1.85
CA GLU A 58 -18.94 -21.57 -0.86
C GLU A 58 -17.76 -21.16 0.02
N ILE A 59 -17.00 -20.14 -0.39
CA ILE A 59 -15.79 -19.70 0.29
C ILE A 59 -16.15 -18.62 1.33
N ASN A 60 -15.75 -18.86 2.59
CA ASN A 60 -15.81 -17.85 3.64
C ASN A 60 -15.06 -16.57 3.19
N SER A 61 -15.62 -15.39 3.47
CA SER A 61 -15.04 -14.09 3.12
C SER A 61 -13.54 -13.97 3.42
N ASN A 62 -13.07 -14.60 4.50
CA ASN A 62 -11.66 -14.61 4.91
C ASN A 62 -10.71 -15.36 3.95
N HIS A 63 -11.23 -16.25 3.10
CA HIS A 63 -10.45 -17.09 2.19
C HIS A 63 -10.59 -16.69 0.71
N ILE A 64 -11.42 -15.69 0.38
CA ILE A 64 -11.65 -15.24 -0.99
C ILE A 64 -10.35 -14.78 -1.66
N LEU A 65 -9.52 -13.99 -0.97
CA LEU A 65 -8.24 -13.52 -1.52
C LEU A 65 -7.23 -14.65 -1.78
N GLN A 66 -7.28 -15.72 -0.98
CA GLN A 66 -6.44 -16.90 -1.19
C GLN A 66 -6.90 -17.65 -2.44
N TYR A 67 -8.21 -17.76 -2.64
CA TYR A 67 -8.76 -18.36 -3.85
C TYR A 67 -8.44 -17.56 -5.12
N PHE A 68 -8.52 -16.22 -5.06
CA PHE A 68 -8.09 -15.37 -6.17
C PHE A 68 -6.59 -15.52 -6.45
N ALA A 69 -5.76 -15.58 -5.41
CA ALA A 69 -4.33 -15.81 -5.55
C ALA A 69 -4.02 -17.15 -6.24
N LEU A 70 -4.70 -18.24 -5.83
CA LEU A 70 -4.56 -19.54 -6.48
C LEU A 70 -5.00 -19.51 -7.94
N SER A 71 -6.14 -18.86 -8.22
CA SER A 71 -6.68 -18.73 -9.58
C SER A 71 -5.72 -17.96 -10.49
N TYR A 72 -5.14 -16.88 -9.98
CA TYR A 72 -4.14 -16.09 -10.68
C TYR A 72 -2.86 -16.90 -10.97
N ILE A 73 -2.30 -17.57 -9.95
CA ILE A 73 -1.10 -18.43 -10.13
C ILE A 73 -1.37 -19.50 -11.19
N ARG A 74 -2.51 -20.19 -11.10
CA ARG A 74 -2.91 -21.21 -12.07
C ARG A 74 -3.05 -20.64 -13.47
N HIS A 75 -3.71 -19.49 -13.62
CA HIS A 75 -3.89 -18.86 -14.92
C HIS A 75 -2.55 -18.49 -15.57
N ARG A 76 -1.61 -17.93 -14.79
CA ARG A 76 -0.25 -17.60 -15.27
C ARG A 76 0.58 -18.84 -15.58
N GLN A 77 0.27 -19.98 -14.96
CA GLN A 77 0.92 -21.27 -15.20
C GLN A 77 0.32 -22.05 -16.37
N GLN A 78 -0.96 -21.90 -16.69
CA GLN A 78 -1.62 -22.60 -17.81
C GLN A 78 -1.01 -22.23 -19.18
N HIS A 79 -0.27 -21.11 -19.26
CA HIS A 79 0.55 -20.77 -20.42
C HIS A 79 1.89 -21.52 -20.49
N LYS A 80 2.20 -22.37 -19.50
CA LYS A 80 3.39 -23.24 -19.44
C LYS A 80 2.92 -24.69 -19.45
N ASN A 81 3.22 -25.39 -20.54
CA ASN A 81 2.85 -26.79 -20.75
C ASN A 81 3.46 -27.72 -19.66
N SER A 82 2.76 -27.96 -18.55
CA SER A 82 3.00 -29.13 -17.69
C SER A 82 1.88 -29.33 -16.66
N LEU A 83 1.30 -30.53 -16.66
CA LEU A 83 0.32 -31.08 -15.72
C LEU A 83 0.90 -31.36 -14.31
N ASP A 84 1.94 -30.64 -13.89
CA ASP A 84 2.55 -30.89 -12.59
C ASP A 84 1.72 -30.27 -11.47
N TYR A 85 1.46 -31.06 -10.42
CA TYR A 85 0.86 -30.60 -9.18
C TYR A 85 1.70 -29.45 -8.60
N THR A 86 1.22 -28.21 -8.78
CA THR A 86 1.89 -27.04 -8.23
C THR A 86 1.83 -27.08 -6.70
N CYS A 87 2.93 -27.43 -6.05
CA CYS A 87 3.06 -27.24 -4.61
C CYS A 87 3.28 -25.74 -4.33
N ILE A 88 2.21 -25.04 -3.95
CA ILE A 88 2.26 -23.62 -3.60
C ILE A 88 2.53 -23.51 -2.10
N ARG A 89 3.61 -22.82 -1.72
CA ARG A 89 3.93 -22.57 -0.31
C ARG A 89 2.94 -21.56 0.27
N LEU A 90 2.63 -21.66 1.56
CA LEU A 90 1.74 -20.71 2.25
C LEU A 90 2.24 -19.27 2.16
N GLU A 91 3.57 -19.08 2.23
CA GLU A 91 4.21 -17.78 2.07
C GLU A 91 3.95 -17.18 0.67
N ASP A 92 4.07 -17.99 -0.39
CA ASP A 92 3.82 -17.56 -1.76
C ASP A 92 2.34 -17.17 -1.95
N LEU A 93 1.43 -17.90 -1.29
CA LEU A 93 0.01 -17.57 -1.27
C LEU A 93 -0.26 -16.25 -0.56
N PHE A 94 0.41 -15.98 0.57
CA PHE A 94 0.31 -14.71 1.29
C PHE A 94 0.73 -13.51 0.44
N TYR A 95 1.91 -13.55 -0.20
CA TYR A 95 2.35 -12.46 -1.08
C TYR A 95 1.44 -12.29 -2.29
N THR A 96 0.97 -13.40 -2.88
CA THR A 96 0.06 -13.32 -4.02
C THR A 96 -1.29 -12.73 -3.62
N SER A 97 -1.85 -13.10 -2.46
CA SER A 97 -3.10 -12.49 -1.97
C SER A 97 -2.96 -10.98 -1.75
N ASN A 98 -1.85 -10.53 -1.17
CA ASN A 98 -1.57 -9.10 -1.01
C ASN A 98 -1.38 -8.40 -2.36
N PHE A 99 -0.67 -9.02 -3.29
CA PHE A 99 -0.54 -8.52 -4.66
C PHE A 99 -1.89 -8.35 -5.34
N ILE A 100 -2.78 -9.36 -5.27
CA ILE A 100 -4.13 -9.26 -5.83
C ILE A 100 -4.90 -8.10 -5.19
N LYS A 101 -4.85 -7.97 -3.87
CA LYS A 101 -5.51 -6.86 -3.14
C LYS A 101 -5.03 -5.48 -3.61
N VAL A 102 -3.73 -5.35 -3.88
CA VAL A 102 -3.14 -4.08 -4.33
C VAL A 102 -3.47 -3.79 -5.79
N PHE A 103 -3.25 -4.77 -6.69
CA PHE A 103 -3.21 -4.53 -8.14
C PHE A 103 -4.51 -4.84 -8.90
N PHE A 104 -5.50 -5.49 -8.28
CA PHE A 104 -6.73 -5.92 -8.94
C PHE A 104 -8.01 -5.45 -8.25
N ASP A 105 -9.07 -5.27 -9.05
CA ASP A 105 -10.42 -4.94 -8.60
C ASP A 105 -11.17 -6.21 -8.17
N THR A 106 -11.08 -6.55 -6.88
CA THR A 106 -11.69 -7.77 -6.32
C THR A 106 -13.17 -7.64 -5.95
N LEU A 107 -13.72 -6.42 -5.99
CA LEU A 107 -15.10 -6.11 -5.56
C LEU A 107 -16.10 -5.97 -6.72
N LEU A 108 -15.63 -5.94 -7.97
CA LEU A 108 -16.46 -5.73 -9.16
C LEU A 108 -16.20 -6.82 -10.22
N PRO A 109 -16.56 -8.09 -9.95
CA PRO A 109 -16.40 -9.13 -10.94
C PRO A 109 -17.36 -8.91 -12.13
N ILE A 110 -16.83 -8.83 -13.36
CA ILE A 110 -17.65 -8.70 -14.57
C ILE A 110 -18.07 -10.10 -15.02
N LYS A 111 -19.38 -10.39 -14.98
CA LYS A 111 -19.95 -11.61 -15.56
C LYS A 111 -19.94 -11.47 -17.08
N LYS A 112 -19.32 -12.41 -17.80
CA LYS A 112 -19.46 -12.47 -19.25
C LYS A 112 -20.78 -13.16 -19.57
N GLU A 113 -21.64 -12.52 -20.37
CA GLU A 113 -23.00 -13.00 -20.69
C GLU A 113 -23.05 -14.44 -21.26
N SER A 114 -21.94 -14.96 -21.77
CA SER A 114 -21.85 -16.27 -22.43
C SER A 114 -21.38 -17.44 -21.54
N LEU A 115 -20.96 -17.21 -20.29
CA LEU A 115 -20.45 -18.25 -19.38
C LEU A 115 -21.04 -18.04 -17.98
N GLU A 116 -22.06 -18.81 -17.61
CA GLU A 116 -22.81 -18.60 -16.38
C GLU A 116 -21.97 -18.74 -15.09
N SER A 117 -20.80 -19.39 -15.17
CA SER A 117 -19.97 -19.78 -14.03
C SER A 117 -18.56 -19.17 -13.97
N ILE A 118 -18.18 -18.21 -14.83
CA ILE A 118 -16.83 -17.60 -14.80
C ILE A 118 -16.89 -16.08 -14.68
N PHE A 119 -16.20 -15.56 -13.66
CA PHE A 119 -15.96 -14.13 -13.47
C PHE A 119 -14.52 -13.76 -13.83
N TRP A 120 -14.33 -12.56 -14.36
CA TRP A 120 -13.01 -12.01 -14.63
C TRP A 120 -12.65 -10.94 -13.62
N ILE A 121 -11.45 -11.03 -13.05
CA ILE A 121 -10.88 -10.03 -12.17
C ILE A 121 -9.92 -9.18 -12.97
N PHE A 122 -10.16 -7.87 -13.00
CA PHE A 122 -9.39 -6.92 -13.80
C PHE A 122 -8.37 -6.16 -12.96
N PRO A 123 -7.23 -5.74 -13.55
CA PRO A 123 -6.33 -4.79 -12.91
C PRO A 123 -7.06 -3.48 -12.55
N LYS A 124 -6.71 -2.88 -11.41
CA LYS A 124 -7.34 -1.63 -10.96
C LYS A 124 -7.21 -0.52 -11.98
N LEU A 125 -8.32 0.17 -12.23
CA LEU A 125 -8.33 1.31 -13.16
C LEU A 125 -7.41 2.46 -12.69
N GLU A 126 -7.36 2.70 -11.38
CA GLU A 126 -6.52 3.74 -10.75
C GLU A 126 -5.02 3.54 -11.05
N ILE A 127 -4.56 2.29 -11.10
CA ILE A 127 -3.17 1.97 -11.44
C ILE A 127 -2.86 2.33 -12.89
N LYS A 128 -3.82 2.09 -13.81
CA LYS A 128 -3.66 2.49 -15.22
C LYS A 128 -3.64 4.00 -15.37
N TYR A 129 -4.49 4.72 -14.64
CA TYR A 129 -4.46 6.19 -14.63
C TYR A 129 -3.16 6.74 -14.07
N PHE A 130 -2.68 6.19 -12.94
CA PHE A 130 -1.39 6.58 -12.36
C PHE A 130 -0.24 6.43 -13.35
N VAL A 131 -0.14 5.28 -14.03
CA VAL A 131 0.92 5.03 -15.02
C VAL A 131 0.81 5.98 -16.22
N SER A 132 -0.41 6.21 -16.69
CA SER A 132 -0.67 7.08 -17.85
C SER A 132 -0.33 8.53 -17.53
N ASN A 133 -0.79 9.06 -16.39
CA ASN A 133 -0.52 10.44 -15.98
C ASN A 133 0.98 10.68 -15.80
N ASN A 134 1.71 9.74 -15.16
CA ASN A 134 3.16 9.84 -15.05
C ASN A 134 3.88 9.82 -16.41
N PHE A 135 3.39 9.01 -17.36
CA PHE A 135 3.99 8.92 -18.70
C PHE A 135 3.76 10.19 -19.54
N PHE A 136 2.55 10.77 -19.48
CA PHE A 136 2.17 11.90 -20.33
C PHE A 136 2.43 13.28 -19.70
N GLU A 137 2.30 13.43 -18.38
CA GLU A 137 2.38 14.73 -17.70
C GLU A 137 3.75 15.00 -17.08
N GLY A 138 4.67 14.02 -17.08
CA GLY A 138 6.08 14.18 -16.70
C GLY A 138 6.36 14.57 -15.24
N ASN A 139 5.34 14.91 -14.44
CA ASN A 139 5.45 15.49 -13.11
C ASN A 139 4.36 15.02 -12.11
N PHE A 140 3.54 14.01 -12.46
CA PHE A 140 2.40 13.61 -11.64
C PHE A 140 2.80 12.53 -10.61
N ASN A 141 3.24 12.92 -9.42
CA ASN A 141 3.55 12.05 -8.27
C ASN A 141 4.34 10.75 -8.60
N SER A 142 5.61 10.68 -8.21
CA SER A 142 6.48 9.51 -8.50
C SER A 142 6.08 8.22 -7.77
N HIS A 143 5.07 8.28 -6.90
CA HIS A 143 4.62 7.19 -6.04
C HIS A 143 3.11 6.96 -6.15
N PHE A 144 2.72 5.68 -6.21
CA PHE A 144 1.36 5.20 -6.10
C PHE A 144 1.11 4.67 -4.69
N TYR A 145 -0.01 5.06 -4.11
CA TYR A 145 -0.55 4.56 -2.84
C TYR A 145 -2.06 4.79 -2.83
N ASP A 146 -2.79 4.01 -2.04
CA ASP A 146 -4.24 4.22 -1.87
C ASP A 146 -4.55 5.25 -0.78
N ASP A 147 -5.77 5.79 -0.80
CA ASP A 147 -6.22 6.76 0.21
C ASP A 147 -6.13 6.20 1.63
N THR A 148 -6.35 4.89 1.80
CA THR A 148 -6.25 4.24 3.10
C THR A 148 -4.83 4.27 3.67
N THR A 149 -3.81 4.15 2.82
CA THR A 149 -2.39 4.27 3.20
C THR A 149 -2.09 5.68 3.68
N LEU A 150 -2.55 6.70 2.95
CA LEU A 150 -2.37 8.10 3.34
C LEU A 150 -3.09 8.42 4.66
N ILE A 151 -4.33 7.96 4.82
CA ILE A 151 -5.09 8.13 6.07
C ILE A 151 -4.36 7.47 7.24
N LYS A 152 -3.93 6.22 7.08
CA LYS A 152 -3.17 5.47 8.09
C LYS A 152 -1.89 6.21 8.48
N PHE A 153 -1.15 6.72 7.50
CA PHE A 153 0.06 7.51 7.74
C PHE A 153 -0.24 8.80 8.52
N ILE A 154 -1.26 9.57 8.10
CA ILE A 154 -1.66 10.80 8.80
C ILE A 154 -2.08 10.50 10.24
N MET A 155 -2.81 9.40 10.48
CA MET A 155 -3.20 9.00 11.85
C MET A 155 -1.97 8.74 12.73
N ILE A 156 -0.98 7.98 12.23
CA ILE A 156 0.25 7.70 12.97
C ILE A 156 1.00 8.99 13.31
N ILE A 157 1.20 9.88 12.32
CA ILE A 157 1.90 11.15 12.55
C ILE A 157 1.10 12.09 13.44
N SER A 158 -0.22 12.08 13.34
CA SER A 158 -1.13 12.84 14.20
C SER A 158 -0.98 12.42 15.65
N GLU A 159 -1.00 11.12 15.96
CA GLU A 159 -0.77 10.61 17.32
C GLU A 159 0.61 10.99 17.85
N PHE A 160 1.65 10.92 17.01
CA PHE A 160 2.99 11.38 17.37
C PHE A 160 3.05 12.87 17.69
N SER A 161 2.45 13.71 16.83
CA SER A 161 2.38 15.16 17.06
C SER A 161 1.63 15.49 18.35
N GLN A 162 0.60 14.72 18.71
CA GLN A 162 -0.07 14.89 20.00
C GLN A 162 0.86 14.56 21.15
N TYR A 163 1.57 13.43 21.08
CA TYR A 163 2.55 13.04 22.09
C TYR A 163 3.59 14.16 22.29
N GLU A 164 4.15 14.72 21.21
CA GLU A 164 5.09 15.84 21.30
C GLU A 164 4.49 17.06 22.02
N VAL A 165 3.26 17.44 21.68
CA VAL A 165 2.58 18.55 22.37
C VAL A 165 2.37 18.25 23.85
N HIS A 166 1.96 17.04 24.22
CA HIS A 166 1.72 16.69 25.62
C HIS A 166 3.01 16.69 26.45
N GLU A 167 4.10 16.09 25.95
CA GLU A 167 5.38 16.07 26.66
C GLU A 167 6.00 17.48 26.81
N LEU A 168 5.76 18.35 25.83
CA LEU A 168 6.15 19.76 25.92
C LEU A 168 5.28 20.55 26.92
N ALA A 169 4.05 20.11 27.20
CA ALA A 169 3.13 20.77 28.15
C ALA A 169 3.65 20.77 29.57
N ASP A 170 4.25 19.65 29.94
CA ASP A 170 4.83 19.44 31.25
C ASP A 170 6.10 20.31 31.46
N SER A 171 6.61 20.94 30.40
CA SER A 171 7.85 21.74 30.43
C SER A 171 7.66 23.26 30.50
N SER A 172 6.52 23.82 30.04
CA SER A 172 6.09 25.22 30.29
C SER A 172 4.73 25.54 29.64
N GLU A 173 3.75 26.04 30.42
CA GLU A 173 2.36 26.25 29.96
C GLU A 173 2.17 27.37 28.91
N ASP A 174 3.10 28.33 28.81
CA ASP A 174 2.93 29.50 27.93
C ASP A 174 3.37 29.29 26.49
N TYR A 175 4.29 28.35 26.20
CA TYR A 175 4.79 28.11 24.84
C TYR A 175 3.83 27.24 24.01
N LEU A 176 3.12 26.33 24.65
CA LEU A 176 2.25 25.37 23.98
C LEU A 176 1.01 25.96 23.30
N LYS A 177 0.48 27.07 23.82
CA LYS A 177 -0.67 27.75 23.20
C LYS A 177 -0.36 28.28 21.79
N THR A 178 0.91 28.23 21.36
CA THR A 178 1.37 28.70 20.06
C THR A 178 1.64 27.58 19.04
N ILE A 179 1.69 26.31 19.46
CA ILE A 179 1.97 25.22 18.53
C ILE A 179 0.71 24.92 17.72
N ASN A 180 0.76 25.31 16.45
CA ASN A 180 -0.30 25.02 15.50
C ASN A 180 -0.26 23.53 15.12
N TYR A 181 -1.27 22.78 15.58
CA TYR A 181 -1.31 21.32 15.46
C TYR A 181 -1.34 20.79 14.01
N PRO A 182 -2.20 21.29 13.09
CA PRO A 182 -2.11 20.94 11.67
C PRO A 182 -0.72 21.19 11.06
N THR A 183 -0.10 22.32 11.40
CA THR A 183 1.24 22.69 10.91
C THR A 183 2.31 21.74 11.45
N LEU A 184 2.21 21.32 12.71
CA LEU A 184 3.11 20.33 13.31
C LEU A 184 3.03 18.97 12.60
N ILE A 185 1.81 18.48 12.31
CA ILE A 185 1.63 17.24 11.53
C ILE A 185 2.32 17.36 10.17
N LEU A 186 2.11 18.47 9.46
CA LEU A 186 2.72 18.69 8.16
C LEU A 186 4.26 18.72 8.26
N ALA A 187 4.82 19.35 9.29
CA ALA A 187 6.25 19.37 9.54
C ALA A 187 6.81 17.95 9.78
N ASN A 188 6.13 17.15 10.61
CA ASN A 188 6.52 15.77 10.89
C ASN A 188 6.44 14.85 9.67
N ILE A 189 5.47 15.05 8.79
CA ILE A 189 5.45 14.37 7.48
C ILE A 189 6.71 14.73 6.68
N GLY A 190 7.09 16.01 6.65
CA GLY A 190 8.33 16.44 5.99
C GLY A 190 9.60 15.85 6.60
N LEU A 191 9.65 15.68 7.94
CA LEU A 191 10.77 15.01 8.61
C LEU A 191 10.81 13.51 8.32
N TYR A 192 9.66 12.86 8.19
CA TYR A 192 9.55 11.47 7.77
C TYR A 192 10.07 11.26 6.34
N GLU A 193 9.68 12.14 5.41
CA GLU A 193 10.15 12.09 4.02
C GLU A 193 11.66 12.33 3.87
N LYS A 194 12.27 13.07 4.81
CA LYS A 194 13.72 13.26 4.92
C LYS A 194 14.47 12.11 5.59
N GLY A 195 13.74 11.10 6.09
CA GLY A 195 14.30 9.95 6.80
C GLY A 195 14.70 10.22 8.25
N ILE A 196 14.36 11.40 8.79
CA ILE A 196 14.63 11.77 10.19
C ILE A 196 13.64 11.05 11.11
N ILE A 197 12.35 11.05 10.76
CA ILE A 197 11.34 10.23 11.44
C ILE A 197 11.27 8.88 10.70
N LYS A 198 11.35 7.78 11.45
CA LYS A 198 11.21 6.41 10.94
C LYS A 198 10.08 5.70 11.63
N ILE A 199 9.26 4.99 10.84
CA ILE A 199 8.16 4.16 11.34
C ILE A 199 8.57 2.69 11.20
N LYS A 200 8.40 1.89 12.25
CA LYS A 200 8.66 0.44 12.20
C LYS A 200 7.60 -0.35 12.96
N ASP A 201 7.40 -1.60 12.56
CA ASP A 201 6.60 -2.53 13.35
C ASP A 201 7.39 -3.01 14.58
N GLU A 202 6.76 -2.97 15.76
CA GLU A 202 7.28 -3.52 17.01
C GLU A 202 6.21 -4.38 17.70
N ASN A 203 6.41 -5.70 17.80
CA ASN A 203 5.60 -6.59 18.65
C ASN A 203 4.07 -6.32 18.61
N ASN A 204 3.48 -6.22 17.42
CA ASN A 204 2.07 -5.89 17.16
C ASN A 204 1.65 -4.41 17.36
N THR A 205 2.62 -3.50 17.53
CA THR A 205 2.44 -2.04 17.57
C THR A 205 3.30 -1.36 16.49
N VAL A 206 3.12 -0.06 16.32
CA VAL A 206 3.93 0.77 15.43
C VAL A 206 4.79 1.71 16.28
N GLY A 207 6.10 1.61 16.15
CA GLY A 207 7.08 2.47 16.81
C GLY A 207 7.55 3.59 15.91
N ILE A 208 7.79 4.76 16.51
CA ILE A 208 8.34 5.95 15.83
C ILE A 208 9.70 6.27 16.42
N TYR A 209 10.69 6.47 15.56
CA TYR A 209 12.07 6.72 15.95
C TYR A 209 12.63 7.95 15.25
N LEU A 210 13.49 8.65 15.96
CA LEU A 210 14.27 9.76 15.42
C LEU A 210 15.67 9.27 15.06
N ASP A 211 16.02 9.39 13.78
CA ASP A 211 17.38 9.15 13.29
C ASP A 211 18.05 10.48 12.93
N LEU A 212 18.72 11.05 13.92
CA LEU A 212 19.47 12.30 13.80
C LEU A 212 20.72 12.17 12.91
N ASN A 213 21.15 10.93 12.60
CA ASN A 213 22.28 10.65 11.72
C ASN A 213 21.83 10.31 10.30
N SER A 214 20.53 10.43 10.01
CA SER A 214 20.02 10.20 8.65
C SER A 214 20.74 11.11 7.66
N LYS A 215 21.33 10.48 6.64
CA LYS A 215 21.68 11.23 5.42
C LYS A 215 20.35 11.69 4.86
N GLN A 216 20.16 12.99 4.70
CA GLN A 216 18.93 13.54 4.12
C GLN A 216 18.70 12.88 2.76
N GLU A 217 17.81 11.89 2.73
CA GLU A 217 17.29 11.32 1.50
C GLU A 217 16.06 12.14 1.19
N GLU A 218 16.13 12.98 0.16
CA GLU A 218 14.95 13.69 -0.32
C GLU A 218 14.06 12.68 -1.08
N CYS A 219 13.11 12.09 -0.36
CA CYS A 219 12.07 11.26 -0.96
C CYS A 219 10.70 11.92 -0.73
N GLN A 220 10.31 12.79 -1.67
CA GLN A 220 8.99 13.40 -1.66
C GLN A 220 7.96 12.40 -2.18
N ILE A 221 7.24 11.75 -1.24
CA ILE A 221 6.24 10.72 -1.53
C ILE A 221 4.84 11.34 -1.51
N PHE A 222 4.53 12.07 -0.45
CA PHE A 222 3.22 12.67 -0.15
C PHE A 222 3.23 14.18 -0.38
N SER A 223 4.36 14.86 -0.16
CA SER A 223 4.45 16.33 -0.23
C SER A 223 4.42 16.91 -1.64
N ASN A 224 4.52 16.10 -2.70
CA ASN A 224 4.46 16.53 -4.10
C ASN A 224 3.19 17.33 -4.42
N ASN A 225 2.07 17.03 -3.74
CA ASN A 225 0.83 17.80 -3.82
C ASN A 225 0.45 18.34 -2.44
N SER A 226 1.11 19.43 -2.03
CA SER A 226 0.91 20.05 -0.71
C SER A 226 -0.55 20.40 -0.41
N SER A 227 -1.32 20.86 -1.41
CA SER A 227 -2.74 21.22 -1.21
C SER A 227 -3.58 19.99 -0.86
N PHE A 228 -3.43 18.91 -1.63
CA PHE A 228 -4.12 17.64 -1.36
C PHE A 228 -3.71 17.04 -0.02
N LEU A 229 -2.42 17.09 0.31
CA LEU A 229 -1.92 16.61 1.60
C LEU A 229 -2.52 17.41 2.77
N LYS A 230 -2.52 18.74 2.71
CA LYS A 230 -3.13 19.62 3.72
C LYS A 230 -4.63 19.32 3.90
N GLN A 231 -5.38 19.19 2.81
CA GLN A 231 -6.80 18.81 2.88
C GLN A 231 -6.99 17.43 3.51
N SER A 232 -6.13 16.46 3.16
CA SER A 232 -6.17 15.11 3.72
C SER A 232 -5.89 15.12 5.23
N ILE A 233 -4.90 15.91 5.67
CA ILE A 233 -4.60 16.10 7.10
C ILE A 233 -5.84 16.62 7.83
N LEU A 234 -6.44 17.72 7.36
CA LEU A 234 -7.63 18.31 7.97
C LEU A 234 -8.79 17.33 8.03
N ASN A 235 -9.04 16.61 6.93
CA ASN A 235 -10.12 15.61 6.86
C ASN A 235 -9.95 14.50 7.88
N VAL A 236 -8.72 14.01 8.07
CA VAL A 236 -8.43 12.96 9.04
C VAL A 236 -8.59 13.51 10.46
N ILE A 237 -7.90 14.59 10.84
CA ILE A 237 -7.89 15.07 12.23
C ILE A 237 -9.24 15.63 12.67
N ASN A 238 -9.98 16.34 11.81
CA ASN A 238 -11.30 16.85 12.16
C ASN A 238 -12.29 15.70 12.39
N LYS A 239 -12.16 14.61 11.62
CA LYS A 239 -13.03 13.44 11.76
C LYS A 239 -12.67 12.59 12.98
N THR A 240 -11.39 12.34 13.22
CA THR A 240 -10.95 11.44 14.30
C THR A 240 -10.94 12.12 15.67
N GLN A 241 -10.70 13.43 15.72
CA GLN A 241 -10.55 14.18 16.98
C GLN A 241 -11.72 15.13 17.26
N ASN A 242 -12.73 15.15 16.39
CA ASN A 242 -13.89 16.04 16.49
C ASN A 242 -13.51 17.54 16.58
N LEU A 243 -12.48 17.92 15.83
CA LEU A 243 -11.93 19.28 15.73
C LEU A 243 -12.48 19.98 14.48
N LYS A 244 -12.22 21.29 14.36
CA LYS A 244 -12.71 22.14 13.26
C LYS A 244 -11.62 23.01 12.65
N TYR A 245 -10.46 22.42 12.37
CA TYR A 245 -9.40 23.09 11.63
C TYR A 245 -9.79 23.31 10.17
N ASN A 246 -9.22 24.33 9.55
CA ASN A 246 -9.40 24.68 8.15
C ASN A 246 -8.03 25.01 7.51
N MET A 247 -8.03 25.37 6.22
CA MET A 247 -6.79 25.59 5.46
C MET A 247 -5.96 26.78 5.95
N GLU A 248 -6.59 27.77 6.60
CA GLU A 248 -5.91 28.95 7.19
C GLU A 248 -5.13 28.58 8.45
N ASP A 249 -5.40 27.41 9.03
CA ASP A 249 -4.65 26.89 10.16
C ASP A 249 -3.30 26.29 9.76
N PHE A 250 -2.89 26.31 8.48
CA PHE A 250 -1.49 26.00 8.13
C PHE A 250 -0.68 27.29 8.02
N LEU A 251 0.31 27.47 8.90
CA LEU A 251 1.24 28.62 8.89
C LEU A 251 2.38 28.46 7.87
#